data_AF-A0A537NVF9-F1
#
_entry.id   AF-A0A537NVF9-F1
#
_cell.length_a   1.000
_cell.length_b   1.000
_cell.length_c   1.000
_cell.angle_alpha   90.00
_cell.angle_beta   90.00
_cell.angle_gamma   90.00
#
_symmetry.space_group_name_H-M   'P 1'
#
loop_
_entity.id
_entity.type
_entity.pdbx_description
1 polymer ?
#
loop_
_entity_poly.entity_id
_entity_poly.type
_entity_poly.pdbx_seq_one_letter_code
_entity_poly.pdbx_strand_id
1 'polypeptide(L)'
;MSKSKPGPGGCAARPCWAPMAFAADGPPVRHSEVLFRALTTFDTPMPERLAGITLWLCRQGHVVHYPVRGGKALNVVAAAVKSPWPGEDWSAPADRQEVMAHFSKIHEDLFQVLAVSSPWLKWAAADRGPTAWSRNRVTLVGDAAHAALPYLAQGAAMALEDSVALSLCAQRSDTIAAAFSAYEALRKPRT
;
A
#
# COMPACT_ATOMS: atom_id res chain seq x y z
N MET A 1 38.94 -17.62 -16.89
CA MET A 1 37.93 -16.97 -17.76
C MET A 1 36.67 -17.83 -17.77
N SER A 2 35.67 -17.48 -16.97
CA SER A 2 34.34 -18.09 -16.96
C SER A 2 33.31 -16.97 -16.89
N LYS A 3 32.30 -17.05 -17.75
CA LYS A 3 31.35 -15.99 -18.13
C LYS A 3 30.23 -15.86 -17.07
N SER A 4 29.87 -14.65 -16.68
CA SER A 4 28.54 -14.36 -16.12
C SER A 4 27.62 -13.89 -17.25
N LYS A 5 26.55 -14.65 -17.50
CA LYS A 5 25.40 -14.21 -18.33
C LYS A 5 24.52 -13.27 -17.48
N PRO A 6 23.94 -12.20 -18.05
CA PRO A 6 22.90 -11.44 -17.36
C PRO A 6 21.60 -12.25 -17.36
N GLY A 7 20.96 -12.36 -16.19
CA GLY A 7 19.65 -12.98 -16.01
C GLY A 7 18.51 -12.14 -16.60
N PRO A 8 17.30 -12.72 -16.76
CA PRO A 8 16.18 -12.06 -17.43
C PRO A 8 15.68 -10.88 -16.58
N GLY A 9 15.38 -9.77 -17.26
CA GLY A 9 14.96 -8.51 -16.65
C GLY A 9 13.76 -8.66 -15.72
N GLY A 10 13.99 -8.40 -14.44
CA GLY A 10 12.94 -8.09 -13.49
C GLY A 10 12.46 -6.66 -13.73
N CYS A 11 11.16 -6.48 -13.92
CA CYS A 11 10.53 -5.17 -13.91
C CYS A 11 10.55 -4.64 -12.47
N ALA A 12 11.67 -4.05 -12.04
CA ALA A 12 11.75 -3.32 -10.80
C ALA A 12 11.06 -1.97 -11.01
N ALA A 13 9.76 -1.90 -10.72
CA ALA A 13 9.11 -0.61 -10.49
C ALA A 13 9.94 0.13 -9.43
N ARG A 14 10.37 1.36 -9.73
CA ARG A 14 11.10 2.17 -8.76
C ARG A 14 10.29 2.21 -7.45
N PRO A 15 10.91 2.00 -6.28
CA PRO A 15 10.19 2.10 -5.02
C PRO A 15 9.52 3.47 -4.91
N CYS A 16 8.29 3.52 -4.41
CA CYS A 16 7.54 4.75 -4.10
C CYS A 16 8.34 5.73 -3.20
N TRP A 17 9.44 5.25 -2.61
CA TRP A 17 10.23 5.89 -1.56
C TRP A 17 11.62 6.32 -2.00
N ALA A 18 11.94 6.25 -3.30
CA ALA A 18 13.21 6.79 -3.80
C ALA A 18 13.36 8.26 -3.36
N PRO A 19 14.51 8.66 -2.78
CA PRO A 19 14.72 10.02 -2.33
C PRO A 19 14.56 10.97 -3.52
N MET A 20 13.51 11.78 -3.50
CA MET A 20 13.41 12.91 -4.40
C MET A 20 14.22 14.04 -3.78
N ALA A 21 15.38 14.34 -4.37
CA ALA A 21 16.27 15.45 -3.97
C ALA A 21 15.55 16.80 -3.84
N PHE A 22 14.34 16.90 -4.40
CA PHE A 22 13.44 18.03 -4.39
C PHE A 22 12.94 18.46 -3.00
N ALA A 23 12.62 17.51 -2.12
CA ALA A 23 11.88 17.79 -0.90
C ALA A 23 12.78 17.96 0.34
N ALA A 24 14.05 17.52 0.28
CA ALA A 24 14.97 17.45 1.43
C ALA A 24 14.37 16.68 2.63
N ASP A 25 13.39 15.82 2.38
CA ASP A 25 12.74 15.04 3.41
C ASP A 25 13.66 13.91 3.86
N GLY A 26 13.66 13.65 5.16
CA GLY A 26 14.29 12.48 5.74
C GLY A 26 13.74 11.15 5.16
N PRO A 27 14.32 10.03 5.59
CA PRO A 27 13.82 8.71 5.21
C PRO A 27 12.35 8.55 5.67
N PRO A 28 11.56 7.72 4.96
CA PRO A 28 10.22 7.35 5.41
C PRO A 28 10.24 6.79 6.84
N VAL A 29 9.18 7.03 7.59
CA VAL A 29 9.03 6.54 8.96
C VAL A 29 8.48 5.12 8.87
N ARG A 30 9.29 4.14 9.30
CA ARG A 30 8.87 2.74 9.37
C ARG A 30 8.11 2.50 10.66
N HIS A 31 6.97 1.82 10.53
CA HIS A 31 6.15 1.41 11.66
C HIS A 31 6.40 -0.04 12.03
N SER A 32 5.85 -0.46 13.18
CA SER A 32 6.05 -1.79 13.74
C SER A 32 5.06 -2.84 13.22
N GLU A 33 4.33 -2.50 12.16
CA GLU A 33 3.41 -3.37 11.47
C GLU A 33 3.98 -3.94 10.18
N VAL A 34 3.55 -5.16 9.87
CA VAL A 34 3.75 -5.78 8.56
C VAL A 34 2.39 -6.04 7.95
N LEU A 35 2.29 -5.74 6.66
CA LEU A 35 1.11 -5.99 5.86
C LEU A 35 1.36 -7.22 5.03
N PHE A 36 0.58 -8.27 5.26
CA PHE A 36 0.56 -9.46 4.43
C PHE A 36 -0.57 -9.34 3.41
N ARG A 37 -0.33 -9.76 2.16
CA ARG A 37 -1.39 -9.82 1.15
C ARG A 37 -1.30 -11.12 0.36
N ALA A 38 -2.47 -11.64 0.01
CA ALA A 38 -2.63 -12.75 -0.90
C ALA A 38 -3.77 -12.47 -1.88
N LEU A 39 -3.60 -12.96 -3.11
CA LEU A 39 -4.66 -13.02 -4.11
C LEU A 39 -4.75 -14.45 -4.62
N THR A 40 -5.81 -15.14 -4.21
CA THR A 40 -5.99 -16.56 -4.49
C THR A 40 -7.12 -16.75 -5.48
N THR A 41 -6.86 -17.47 -6.55
CA THR A 41 -7.89 -17.90 -7.52
C THR A 41 -8.46 -19.24 -7.10
N PHE A 42 -9.75 -19.44 -7.30
CA PHE A 42 -10.40 -20.73 -7.04
C PHE A 42 -11.06 -21.25 -8.30
N ASP A 43 -11.00 -22.58 -8.47
CA ASP A 43 -11.77 -23.28 -9.49
C ASP A 43 -13.23 -23.48 -9.06
N THR A 44 -13.47 -23.51 -7.75
CA THR A 44 -14.80 -23.58 -7.14
C THR A 44 -15.12 -22.31 -6.35
N PRO A 45 -16.39 -21.83 -6.35
CA PRO A 45 -16.76 -20.66 -5.57
C PRO A 45 -16.49 -20.87 -4.06
N MET A 46 -16.10 -19.80 -3.37
CA MET A 46 -16.04 -19.83 -1.90
C MET A 46 -17.41 -20.12 -1.28
N PRO A 47 -17.45 -20.69 -0.06
CA PRO A 47 -18.69 -20.78 0.70
C PRO A 47 -19.38 -19.41 0.79
N GLU A 48 -20.69 -19.38 0.58
CA GLU A 48 -21.48 -18.14 0.50
C GLU A 48 -21.30 -17.22 1.70
N ARG A 49 -21.18 -17.81 2.90
CA ARG A 49 -20.93 -17.06 4.15
C ARG A 49 -19.62 -16.24 4.17
N LEU A 50 -18.69 -16.55 3.26
CA LEU A 50 -17.39 -15.88 3.10
C LEU A 50 -17.29 -15.10 1.78
N ALA A 51 -18.39 -15.01 1.03
CA ALA A 51 -18.43 -14.27 -0.24
C ALA A 51 -18.62 -12.74 -0.05
N GLY A 52 -18.60 -12.25 1.20
CA GLY A 52 -18.73 -10.83 1.51
C GLY A 52 -17.40 -10.10 1.67
N ILE A 53 -17.45 -8.77 1.69
CA ILE A 53 -16.35 -7.95 2.20
C ILE A 53 -16.41 -8.03 3.73
N THR A 54 -15.36 -8.55 4.36
CA THR A 54 -15.36 -8.74 5.83
C THR A 54 -14.06 -8.24 6.45
N LEU A 55 -14.21 -7.43 7.50
CA LEU A 55 -13.14 -7.02 8.41
C LEU A 55 -13.19 -7.88 9.67
N TRP A 56 -12.10 -8.57 9.94
CA TRP A 56 -11.88 -9.36 11.15
C TRP A 56 -10.96 -8.60 12.09
N LEU A 57 -11.48 -8.21 13.26
CA LEU A 57 -10.70 -7.59 14.31
C LEU A 57 -10.09 -8.66 15.21
N CYS A 58 -8.76 -8.71 15.28
CA CYS A 58 -8.00 -9.71 16.02
C CYS A 58 -7.15 -9.04 17.10
N ARG A 59 -6.67 -9.83 18.08
CA ARG A 59 -5.83 -9.29 19.17
C ARG A 59 -4.48 -8.73 18.69
N GLN A 60 -3.90 -9.28 17.64
CA GLN A 60 -2.59 -8.91 17.11
C GLN A 60 -2.67 -8.17 15.76
N GLY A 61 -3.83 -7.62 15.43
CA GLY A 61 -4.03 -6.89 14.19
C GLY A 61 -5.41 -7.12 13.58
N HIS A 62 -5.53 -6.99 12.28
CA HIS A 62 -6.80 -7.21 11.59
C HIS A 62 -6.59 -7.86 10.23
N VAL A 63 -7.64 -8.54 9.77
CA VAL A 63 -7.66 -9.16 8.45
C VAL A 63 -8.86 -8.64 7.68
N VAL A 64 -8.66 -8.22 6.45
CA VAL A 64 -9.73 -7.90 5.51
C VAL A 64 -9.69 -8.93 4.40
N HIS A 65 -10.83 -9.52 4.09
CA HIS A 65 -10.98 -10.33 2.87
C HIS A 65 -12.18 -9.87 2.06
N TYR A 66 -12.07 -10.02 0.75
CA TYR A 66 -13.17 -9.76 -0.17
C TYR A 66 -12.96 -10.51 -1.50
N PRO A 67 -14.03 -11.02 -2.11
CA PRO A 67 -13.95 -11.57 -3.44
C PRO A 67 -13.70 -10.48 -4.48
N VAL A 68 -12.98 -10.85 -5.52
CA VAL A 68 -12.73 -10.05 -6.72
C VAL A 68 -12.98 -10.92 -7.95
N ARG A 69 -12.94 -10.31 -9.14
CA ARG A 69 -13.17 -11.03 -10.42
C ARG A 69 -14.51 -11.80 -10.44
N GLY A 70 -15.58 -11.20 -9.92
CA GLY A 70 -16.90 -11.82 -9.85
C GLY A 70 -16.95 -13.08 -8.98
N GLY A 71 -16.16 -13.14 -7.91
CA GLY A 71 -16.14 -14.28 -6.98
C GLY A 71 -15.12 -15.37 -7.32
N LYS A 72 -14.39 -15.26 -8.44
CA LYS A 72 -13.40 -16.26 -8.88
C LYS A 72 -12.02 -16.11 -8.24
N ALA A 73 -11.82 -15.06 -7.46
CA ALA A 73 -10.61 -14.87 -6.67
C ALA A 73 -10.93 -14.17 -5.36
N LEU A 74 -10.11 -14.42 -4.34
CA LEU A 74 -10.19 -13.78 -3.04
C LEU A 74 -8.93 -12.94 -2.81
N ASN A 75 -9.14 -11.67 -2.51
CA ASN A 75 -8.07 -10.82 -1.99
C ASN A 75 -8.12 -10.85 -0.47
N VAL A 76 -6.97 -11.08 0.16
CA VAL A 76 -6.81 -11.05 1.61
C VAL A 76 -5.68 -10.09 1.96
N VAL A 77 -5.92 -9.22 2.93
CA VAL A 77 -4.94 -8.33 3.53
C VAL A 77 -4.94 -8.58 5.03
N ALA A 78 -3.80 -8.89 5.61
CA ALA A 78 -3.64 -9.08 7.04
C ALA A 78 -2.59 -8.11 7.57
N ALA A 79 -3.00 -7.18 8.43
CA ALA A 79 -2.10 -6.28 9.12
C ALA A 79 -1.75 -6.90 10.47
N ALA A 80 -0.47 -7.18 10.72
CA ALA A 80 0.01 -7.70 11.99
C ALA A 80 0.78 -6.60 12.73
N VAL A 81 0.42 -6.34 14.00
CA VAL A 81 1.14 -5.38 14.85
C VAL A 81 2.31 -6.05 15.56
N LYS A 82 3.32 -5.25 15.95
CA LYS A 82 4.53 -5.72 16.63
C LYS A 82 5.30 -6.78 15.84
N SER A 83 5.28 -6.67 14.51
CA SER A 83 6.06 -7.49 13.60
C SER A 83 7.10 -6.58 12.94
N PRO A 84 8.29 -6.38 13.54
CA PRO A 84 9.28 -5.47 12.99
C PRO A 84 9.83 -6.03 11.66
N TRP A 85 9.94 -5.15 10.66
CA TRP A 85 10.50 -5.52 9.37
C TRP A 85 12.04 -5.67 9.44
N PRO A 86 12.62 -6.83 9.07
CA PRO A 86 14.01 -7.14 9.37
C PRO A 86 15.03 -6.65 8.33
N GLY A 87 14.60 -6.15 7.16
CA GLY A 87 15.50 -5.86 6.03
C GLY A 87 15.43 -4.43 5.51
N GLU A 88 16.33 -4.06 4.61
CA GLU A 88 16.30 -2.77 3.91
C GLU A 88 15.26 -2.74 2.78
N ASP A 89 14.91 -3.90 2.24
CA ASP A 89 13.86 -4.07 1.23
C ASP A 89 12.48 -3.63 1.72
N TRP A 90 11.54 -3.46 0.80
CA TRP A 90 10.17 -2.98 1.10
C TRP A 90 9.12 -4.09 1.04
N SER A 91 9.46 -5.19 0.39
CA SER A 91 8.57 -6.33 0.19
C SER A 91 9.34 -7.62 0.12
N ALA A 92 8.72 -8.70 0.56
CA ALA A 92 9.29 -10.04 0.48
C ALA A 92 8.17 -11.06 0.31
N PRO A 93 8.47 -12.26 -0.21
CA PRO A 93 7.60 -13.41 0.00
C PRO A 93 7.35 -13.66 1.49
N ALA A 94 6.18 -14.16 1.82
CA ALA A 94 5.85 -14.61 3.17
C ALA A 94 5.33 -16.05 3.11
N ASP A 95 5.64 -16.81 4.16
CA ASP A 95 5.08 -18.13 4.32
C ASP A 95 3.72 -18.05 5.00
N ARG A 96 2.81 -18.94 4.64
CA ARG A 96 1.49 -19.01 5.30
C ARG A 96 1.64 -19.22 6.80
N GLN A 97 2.61 -20.04 7.24
CA GLN A 97 2.86 -20.28 8.66
C GLN A 97 3.23 -18.99 9.41
N GLU A 98 3.97 -18.08 8.77
CA GLU A 98 4.30 -16.76 9.33
C GLU A 98 3.03 -15.95 9.59
N VAL A 99 2.12 -15.89 8.60
CA VAL A 99 0.83 -15.20 8.74
C VAL A 99 -0.01 -15.84 9.86
N MET A 100 -0.15 -17.16 9.85
CA MET A 100 -0.97 -17.89 10.82
C MET A 100 -0.47 -17.75 12.26
N ALA A 101 0.85 -17.62 12.46
CA ALA A 101 1.43 -17.43 13.79
C ALA A 101 0.95 -16.13 14.47
N HIS A 102 0.71 -15.07 13.69
CA HIS A 102 0.15 -13.81 14.19
C HIS A 102 -1.32 -13.92 14.59
N PHE A 103 -2.08 -14.81 13.96
CA PHE A 103 -3.52 -14.95 14.15
C PHE A 103 -3.86 -16.26 14.89
N SER A 104 -3.23 -16.49 16.05
CA SER A 104 -3.57 -17.61 16.94
C SER A 104 -4.90 -17.35 17.66
N LYS A 105 -5.74 -18.40 17.80
CA LYS A 105 -7.07 -18.34 18.45
C LYS A 105 -8.08 -17.42 17.76
N ILE A 106 -8.30 -17.68 16.48
CA ILE A 106 -9.28 -17.00 15.63
C ILE A 106 -10.50 -17.88 15.38
N HIS A 107 -11.59 -17.28 14.90
CA HIS A 107 -12.77 -18.00 14.43
C HIS A 107 -12.42 -18.95 13.29
N GLU A 108 -13.12 -20.09 13.20
CA GLU A 108 -12.85 -21.15 12.21
C GLU A 108 -12.90 -20.65 10.76
N ASP A 109 -13.81 -19.71 10.47
CA ASP A 109 -13.94 -19.13 9.14
C ASP A 109 -12.73 -18.27 8.76
N LEU A 110 -12.20 -17.45 9.68
CA LEU A 110 -10.97 -16.69 9.42
C LEU A 110 -9.79 -17.64 9.24
N PHE A 111 -9.74 -18.73 10.01
CA PHE A 111 -8.72 -19.76 9.83
C PHE A 111 -8.79 -20.34 8.42
N GLN A 112 -9.98 -20.69 7.92
CA GLN A 112 -10.16 -21.20 6.56
C GLN A 112 -9.70 -20.18 5.51
N VAL A 113 -10.07 -18.91 5.65
CA VAL A 113 -9.64 -17.81 4.75
C VAL A 113 -8.11 -17.74 4.67
N LEU A 114 -7.42 -17.70 5.81
CA LEU A 114 -5.95 -17.62 5.84
C LEU A 114 -5.29 -18.92 5.33
N ALA A 115 -5.90 -20.08 5.62
CA ALA A 115 -5.38 -21.39 5.24
C ALA A 115 -5.41 -21.65 3.72
N VAL A 116 -6.44 -21.19 3.02
CA VAL A 116 -6.54 -21.35 1.55
C VAL A 116 -5.76 -20.28 0.80
N SER A 117 -5.46 -19.15 1.45
CA SER A 117 -4.80 -18.02 0.81
C SER A 117 -3.34 -18.32 0.44
N SER A 118 -2.99 -18.02 -0.81
CA SER A 118 -1.66 -18.03 -1.41
C SER A 118 -1.68 -17.38 -2.81
N PRO A 119 -0.51 -16.97 -3.37
CA PRO A 119 0.76 -16.79 -2.68
C PRO A 119 0.70 -15.60 -1.72
N TRP A 120 1.49 -15.66 -0.65
CA TRP A 120 1.61 -14.57 0.31
C TRP A 120 2.83 -13.70 0.00
N LEU A 121 2.61 -12.40 0.06
CA LEU A 121 3.64 -11.38 0.06
C LEU A 121 3.49 -10.56 1.34
N LYS A 122 4.58 -9.96 1.79
CA LYS A 122 4.60 -9.04 2.92
C LYS A 122 5.28 -7.73 2.55
N TRP A 123 4.84 -6.65 3.18
CA TRP A 123 5.37 -5.30 2.99
C TRP A 123 5.62 -4.62 4.34
N ALA A 124 6.68 -3.81 4.39
CA ALA A 124 6.91 -2.91 5.50
C ALA A 124 5.84 -1.81 5.53
N ALA A 125 5.24 -1.56 6.70
CA ALA A 125 4.39 -0.40 6.90
C ALA A 125 5.26 0.85 7.06
N ALA A 126 5.04 1.85 6.21
CA ALA A 126 5.74 3.12 6.28
C ALA A 126 4.86 4.26 5.81
N ASP A 127 5.06 5.43 6.39
CA ASP A 127 4.48 6.70 5.94
C ASP A 127 5.57 7.76 5.82
N ARG A 128 5.17 8.96 5.39
CA ARG A 128 6.04 10.14 5.38
C ARG A 128 5.34 11.30 6.08
N GLY A 129 6.11 11.99 6.91
CA GLY A 129 5.68 13.21 7.58
C GLY A 129 5.47 14.38 6.62
N PRO A 130 4.96 15.52 7.11
CA PRO A 130 4.63 16.66 6.28
C PRO A 130 5.86 17.21 5.54
N THR A 131 5.72 17.38 4.22
CA THR A 131 6.75 17.99 3.35
C THR A 131 6.20 19.17 2.57
N ALA A 132 7.07 20.02 2.03
CA ALA A 132 6.70 20.98 1.00
C ALA A 132 6.38 20.24 -0.31
N TRP A 133 5.19 20.46 -0.86
CA TRP A 133 4.80 19.77 -2.10
C TRP A 133 5.30 20.50 -3.35
N SER A 134 5.39 21.83 -3.30
CA SER A 134 5.62 22.67 -4.48
C SER A 134 6.88 23.52 -4.35
N ARG A 135 7.63 23.63 -5.44
CA ARG A 135 8.76 24.56 -5.59
C ARG A 135 8.95 24.90 -7.06
N ASN A 136 8.87 26.20 -7.37
CA ASN A 136 8.96 26.74 -8.72
C ASN A 136 7.99 26.05 -9.69
N ARG A 137 8.51 25.18 -10.57
CA ARG A 137 7.78 24.52 -11.66
C ARG A 137 7.63 23.02 -11.43
N VAL A 138 7.74 22.56 -10.19
CA VAL A 138 7.55 21.16 -9.79
C VAL A 138 6.61 21.10 -8.59
N THR A 139 5.70 20.12 -8.60
CA THR A 139 4.83 19.78 -7.47
C THR A 139 4.73 18.28 -7.29
N LEU A 140 4.56 17.83 -6.05
CA LEU A 140 4.34 16.43 -5.68
C LEU A 140 2.84 16.09 -5.67
N VAL A 141 2.51 14.83 -5.98
CA VAL A 141 1.15 14.28 -5.99
C VAL A 141 1.17 12.84 -5.46
N GLY A 142 0.05 12.35 -4.90
CA GLY A 142 -0.08 10.98 -4.41
C GLY A 142 0.94 10.63 -3.33
N ASP A 143 1.43 9.38 -3.32
CA ASP A 143 2.41 8.91 -2.33
C ASP A 143 3.70 9.75 -2.27
N ALA A 144 4.06 10.45 -3.37
CA ALA A 144 5.21 11.35 -3.34
C ALA A 144 4.96 12.58 -2.42
N ALA A 145 3.70 12.97 -2.24
CA ALA A 145 3.27 14.12 -1.44
C ALA A 145 2.75 13.72 -0.04
N HIS A 146 2.05 12.60 0.07
CA HIS A 146 1.28 12.21 1.27
C HIS A 146 1.16 10.69 1.45
N ALA A 147 2.26 9.94 1.26
CA ALA A 147 2.23 8.50 1.53
C ALA A 147 1.74 8.19 2.95
N ALA A 148 0.66 7.42 3.03
CA ALA A 148 -0.06 7.10 4.26
C ALA A 148 -0.22 5.58 4.44
N LEU A 149 -0.44 5.16 5.68
CA LEU A 149 -0.74 3.76 5.99
C LEU A 149 -2.06 3.32 5.32
N PRO A 150 -2.14 2.10 4.76
CA PRO A 150 -3.25 1.70 3.90
C PRO A 150 -4.53 1.30 4.66
N TYR A 151 -4.68 1.65 5.94
CA TYR A 151 -5.80 1.21 6.78
C TYR A 151 -7.17 1.70 6.28
N LEU A 152 -7.22 2.87 5.64
CA LEU A 152 -8.46 3.40 5.07
C LEU A 152 -8.58 3.20 3.54
N ALA A 153 -7.58 2.56 2.93
CA ALA A 153 -7.47 2.39 1.48
C ALA A 153 -7.67 3.68 0.65
N GLN A 154 -7.36 4.85 1.22
CA GLN A 154 -7.63 6.15 0.61
C GLN A 154 -6.49 6.69 -0.26
N GLY A 155 -5.27 6.13 -0.20
CA GLY A 155 -4.11 6.69 -0.93
C GLY A 155 -4.38 6.92 -2.42
N ALA A 156 -4.98 5.93 -3.09
CA ALA A 156 -5.34 6.04 -4.50
C ALA A 156 -6.44 7.08 -4.76
N ALA A 157 -7.45 7.16 -3.89
CA ALA A 157 -8.51 8.16 -3.99
C ALA A 157 -7.94 9.58 -3.80
N MET A 158 -7.05 9.77 -2.83
CA MET A 158 -6.38 11.05 -2.59
C MET A 158 -5.51 11.46 -3.78
N ALA A 159 -4.78 10.53 -4.41
CA ALA A 159 -4.01 10.82 -5.62
C ALA A 159 -4.89 11.22 -6.82
N LEU A 160 -6.09 10.64 -6.93
CA LEU A 160 -7.08 11.05 -7.94
C LEU A 160 -7.63 12.46 -7.64
N GLU A 161 -7.98 12.74 -6.38
CA GLU A 161 -8.38 14.08 -5.94
C GLU A 161 -7.28 15.12 -6.24
N ASP A 162 -6.01 14.77 -6.04
CA ASP A 162 -4.89 15.66 -6.38
C ASP A 162 -4.85 15.99 -7.87
N SER A 163 -5.04 14.98 -8.71
CA SER A 163 -5.00 15.14 -10.17
C SER A 163 -6.10 16.09 -10.64
N VAL A 164 -7.31 15.97 -10.08
CA VAL A 164 -8.44 16.87 -10.37
C VAL A 164 -8.16 18.27 -9.84
N ALA A 165 -7.75 18.40 -8.58
CA ALA A 165 -7.46 19.69 -7.96
C ALA A 165 -6.35 20.44 -8.68
N LEU A 166 -5.27 19.75 -9.05
CA LEU A 166 -4.14 20.33 -9.79
C LEU A 166 -4.58 20.84 -11.15
N SER A 167 -5.40 20.08 -11.89
CA SER A 167 -5.94 20.51 -13.18
C SER A 167 -6.79 21.77 -13.05
N LEU A 168 -7.67 21.83 -12.04
CA LEU A 168 -8.50 23.01 -11.79
C LEU A 168 -7.67 24.24 -11.40
N CYS A 169 -6.63 24.08 -10.58
CA CYS A 169 -5.73 25.17 -10.20
C CYS A 169 -4.92 25.67 -11.40
N ALA A 170 -4.46 24.76 -12.27
CA ALA A 170 -3.75 25.10 -13.49
C ALA A 170 -4.61 25.90 -14.48
N GLN A 171 -5.90 25.58 -14.61
CA GLN A 171 -6.82 26.32 -15.48
C GLN A 171 -7.16 27.73 -14.97
N ARG A 172 -7.04 27.97 -13.65
CA ARG A 172 -7.47 29.21 -13.00
C ARG A 172 -6.33 30.17 -12.65
N SER A 173 -5.08 29.77 -12.88
CA SER A 173 -3.91 30.55 -12.50
C SER A 173 -3.15 31.06 -13.71
N ASP A 174 -2.64 32.28 -13.63
CA ASP A 174 -1.86 32.90 -14.70
C ASP A 174 -0.46 32.28 -14.85
N THR A 175 0.04 31.61 -13.80
CA THR A 175 1.36 30.98 -13.79
C THR A 175 1.33 29.59 -13.17
N ILE A 176 2.26 28.72 -13.60
CA ILE A 176 2.43 27.37 -13.04
C ILE A 176 2.76 27.43 -11.54
N ALA A 177 3.59 28.38 -11.12
CA ALA A 177 3.96 28.52 -9.72
C ALA A 177 2.74 28.89 -8.85
N ALA A 178 1.87 29.78 -9.33
CA ALA A 178 0.61 30.12 -8.65
C ALA A 178 -0.33 28.91 -8.60
N ALA A 179 -0.45 28.15 -9.70
CA ALA A 179 -1.27 26.93 -9.73
C ALA A 179 -0.81 25.89 -8.70
N PHE A 180 0.49 25.67 -8.57
CA PHE A 180 1.05 24.69 -7.64
C PHE A 180 0.90 25.14 -6.18
N SER A 181 1.09 26.43 -5.90
CA SER A 181 0.83 26.98 -4.57
C SER A 181 -0.64 26.86 -4.18
N ALA A 182 -1.57 27.15 -5.09
CA ALA A 182 -3.00 27.00 -4.85
C ALA A 182 -3.40 25.53 -4.65
N TYR A 183 -2.84 24.62 -5.45
CA TYR A 183 -3.02 23.17 -5.31
C TYR A 183 -2.55 22.67 -3.93
N GLU A 184 -1.32 23.02 -3.52
CA GLU A 184 -0.78 22.59 -2.23
C GLU A 184 -1.62 23.12 -1.06
N ALA A 185 -2.01 24.39 -1.09
CA ALA A 185 -2.84 25.00 -0.06
C ALA A 185 -4.23 24.33 0.05
N LEU A 186 -4.79 23.90 -1.08
CA LEU A 186 -6.10 23.24 -1.12
C LEU A 186 -6.04 21.78 -0.63
N ARG A 187 -5.00 21.04 -1.01
CA ARG A 187 -4.95 19.58 -0.82
C ARG A 187 -4.28 19.15 0.47
N LYS A 188 -3.22 19.83 0.89
CA LYS A 188 -2.43 19.45 2.07
C LYS A 188 -3.22 19.34 3.38
N PRO A 189 -4.24 20.17 3.67
CA PRO A 189 -5.05 20.00 4.88
C PRO A 189 -6.02 18.81 4.85
N ARG A 190 -6.29 18.27 3.65
CA ARG A 190 -7.28 17.19 3.42
C ARG A 190 -6.63 15.80 3.39
N THR A 191 -5.31 15.75 3.17
CA THR A 191 -4.47 14.54 3.09
C THR A 191 -3.74 14.30 4.40
#